data_AF-A0A955N2U1-F1
#
_entry.id   AF-A0A955N2U1-F1
#
_cell.length_a   1.000
_cell.length_b   1.000
_cell.length_c   1.000
_cell.angle_alpha   90.00
_cell.angle_beta   90.00
_cell.angle_gamma   90.00
#
_symmetry.space_group_name_H-M   'P 1'
#
loop_
_entity.id
_entity.type
_entity.pdbx_description
1 polymer ?
#
loop_
_entity_poly.entity_id
_entity_poly.type
_entity_poly.pdbx_seq_one_letter_code
_entity_poly.pdbx_strand_id
1 'polypeptide(L)'
;MKASRWVHLPPISLLVVAIPAHANMGTPLMWGTLLHLYIGNAFIGILEGLILAKLGGFGKTKSILTMIAANYVSALWGFNTLGIVAEQLKSVFLSEDPLMGVRYYFYSLIAVAIFLTPVFEYPFVLFLCWN
;
A
#
# COMPACT_ATOMS: atom_id res chain seq x y z
N MET A 1 -37.92 -21.84 -33.23
CA MET A 1 -36.65 -21.86 -32.47
C MET A 1 -36.09 -20.44 -32.43
N LYS A 2 -36.03 -19.83 -31.24
CA LYS A 2 -35.56 -18.45 -31.02
C LYS A 2 -34.04 -18.47 -30.88
N ALA A 3 -33.32 -17.93 -31.86
CA ALA A 3 -31.87 -17.82 -31.80
C ALA A 3 -31.50 -16.63 -30.89
N SER A 4 -30.85 -16.92 -29.76
CA SER A 4 -30.15 -15.93 -28.94
C SER A 4 -28.81 -15.61 -29.58
N ARG A 5 -28.46 -14.31 -29.71
CA ARG A 5 -27.09 -13.93 -30.05
C ARG A 5 -26.71 -12.60 -29.41
N TRP A 6 -26.12 -12.73 -28.23
CA TRP A 6 -25.01 -11.96 -27.65
C TRP A 6 -24.81 -10.54 -28.19
N VAL A 7 -25.17 -9.55 -27.36
CA VAL A 7 -24.73 -8.15 -27.51
C VAL A 7 -23.22 -8.12 -27.26
N HIS A 8 -22.43 -8.00 -28.33
CA HIS A 8 -21.02 -7.67 -28.22
C HIS A 8 -20.90 -6.22 -27.73
N LEU A 9 -20.74 -6.04 -26.42
CA LEU A 9 -20.19 -4.79 -25.90
C LEU A 9 -18.76 -4.70 -26.46
N PRO A 10 -18.41 -3.67 -27.26
CA PRO A 10 -17.03 -3.47 -27.62
C PRO A 10 -16.24 -3.24 -26.33
N PRO A 11 -15.04 -3.81 -26.19
CA PRO A 11 -14.25 -3.58 -25.01
C PRO A 11 -13.93 -2.09 -24.98
N ILE A 12 -14.37 -1.41 -23.92
CA ILE A 12 -13.95 -0.04 -23.54
C ILE A 12 -12.49 -0.10 -23.04
N SER A 13 -11.67 -0.90 -23.72
CA SER A 13 -10.24 -1.03 -23.50
C SER A 13 -9.59 0.15 -24.18
N LEU A 14 -9.33 1.19 -23.38
CA LEU A 14 -8.14 2.00 -23.51
C LEU A 14 -7.89 2.53 -24.93
N LEU A 15 -8.70 3.50 -25.35
CA LEU A 15 -8.17 4.58 -26.20
C LEU A 15 -7.20 5.40 -25.34
N VAL A 16 -6.00 4.87 -25.12
CA VAL A 16 -4.84 5.67 -24.71
C VAL A 16 -4.46 6.48 -25.94
N VAL A 17 -5.09 7.63 -26.08
CA VAL A 17 -4.55 8.69 -26.93
C VAL A 17 -3.20 9.03 -26.32
N ALA A 18 -2.12 8.63 -26.99
CA ALA A 18 -0.77 9.00 -26.59
C ALA A 18 -0.60 10.52 -26.80
N ILE A 19 -0.99 11.29 -25.79
CA ILE A 19 -0.68 12.72 -25.71
C ILE A 19 0.84 12.83 -25.50
N PRO A 20 1.55 13.73 -26.20
CA PRO A 20 2.97 13.92 -26.00
C PRO A 20 3.23 14.23 -24.51
N ALA A 21 3.91 13.31 -23.83
CA ALA A 21 4.29 13.49 -22.44
C ALA A 21 5.34 14.60 -22.41
N HIS A 22 4.97 15.76 -21.86
CA HIS A 22 5.94 16.79 -21.51
C HIS A 22 7.00 16.16 -20.60
N ALA A 23 8.28 16.31 -20.92
CA ALA A 23 9.40 15.74 -20.18
C ALA A 23 9.46 16.18 -18.69
N ASN A 24 8.67 17.18 -18.30
CA ASN A 24 8.54 17.70 -16.94
C ASN A 24 7.27 17.23 -16.21
N MET A 25 6.41 16.43 -16.84
CA MET A 25 5.29 15.80 -16.14
C MET A 25 5.80 14.49 -15.54
N GLY A 26 5.73 14.35 -14.22
CA GLY A 26 6.17 13.17 -13.50
C GLY A 26 5.65 11.88 -14.14
N THR A 27 6.44 10.81 -14.08
CA THR A 27 6.07 9.53 -14.70
C THR A 27 4.83 8.94 -14.02
N PRO A 28 4.03 8.11 -14.71
CA PRO A 28 2.92 7.39 -14.08
C PRO A 28 3.34 6.62 -12.82
N LEU A 29 4.59 6.14 -12.77
CA LEU A 29 5.16 5.47 -11.60
C LEU A 29 5.37 6.45 -10.42
N MET A 30 5.88 7.67 -10.68
CA MET A 30 5.96 8.70 -9.64
C MET A 30 4.58 9.08 -9.10
N TRP A 31 3.61 9.29 -9.98
CA TRP A 31 2.24 9.63 -9.58
C TRP A 31 1.56 8.49 -8.83
N GLY A 32 1.77 7.24 -9.25
CA GLY A 32 1.26 6.06 -8.55
C GLY A 32 1.78 5.98 -7.12
N THR A 33 3.09 6.21 -6.92
CA THR A 33 3.69 6.26 -5.59
C THR A 33 3.10 7.40 -4.76
N LEU A 34 3.01 8.62 -5.31
CA LEU A 34 2.44 9.77 -4.60
C LEU A 34 0.97 9.57 -4.23
N LEU A 35 0.15 9.09 -5.18
CA LEU A 35 -1.27 8.81 -4.94
C LEU A 35 -1.45 7.74 -3.87
N HIS A 36 -0.65 6.68 -3.90
CA HIS A 36 -0.71 5.65 -2.87
C HIS A 36 -0.27 6.18 -1.50
N LEU A 37 0.84 6.94 -1.45
CA LEU A 37 1.39 7.45 -0.21
C LEU A 37 0.49 8.48 0.47
N TYR A 38 -0.23 9.30 -0.30
CA TYR A 38 -1.13 10.33 0.23
C TYR A 38 -2.59 9.87 0.33
N ILE A 39 -3.16 9.31 -0.73
CA ILE A 39 -4.58 8.94 -0.76
C ILE A 39 -4.78 7.51 -0.27
N GLY A 40 -3.93 6.58 -0.71
CA GLY A 40 -3.99 5.17 -0.31
C GLY A 40 -3.87 5.00 1.20
N ASN A 41 -2.85 5.60 1.81
CA ASN A 41 -2.62 5.53 3.26
C ASN A 41 -3.76 6.16 4.06
N ALA A 42 -4.31 7.30 3.61
CA ALA A 42 -5.48 7.90 4.27
C ALA A 42 -6.69 6.97 4.20
N PHE A 43 -6.94 6.33 3.06
CA PHE A 43 -8.03 5.38 2.89
C PHE A 43 -7.86 4.13 3.78
N ILE A 44 -6.65 3.58 3.86
CA ILE A 44 -6.32 2.45 4.74
C ILE A 44 -6.56 2.83 6.20
N GLY A 45 -6.03 3.96 6.65
CA GLY A 45 -6.24 4.45 8.02
C GLY A 45 -7.72 4.70 8.36
N ILE A 46 -8.53 5.15 7.39
CA ILE A 46 -9.99 5.26 7.57
C ILE A 46 -10.62 3.89 7.80
N LEU A 47 -10.28 2.89 6.96
CA LEU A 47 -10.82 1.54 7.09
C LEU A 47 -10.43 0.91 8.42
N GLU A 48 -9.17 1.00 8.81
CA GLU A 48 -8.66 0.48 10.08
C GLU A 48 -9.30 1.18 11.27
N GLY A 49 -9.40 2.52 11.24
CA GLY A 49 -10.06 3.29 12.28
C GLY A 49 -11.54 2.94 12.43
N LEU A 50 -12.25 2.67 11.33
CA LEU A 50 -13.64 2.19 11.36
C LEU A 50 -13.75 0.78 11.94
N ILE A 51 -12.83 -0.12 11.61
CA ILE A 51 -12.77 -1.48 12.16
C ILE A 51 -12.53 -1.41 13.68
N LEU A 52 -11.56 -0.60 14.13
CA LEU A 52 -11.27 -0.42 15.55
C LEU A 52 -12.42 0.24 16.31
N ALA A 53 -13.07 1.26 15.74
CA ALA A 53 -14.25 1.87 16.35
C ALA A 53 -15.40 0.86 16.51
N LYS A 54 -15.58 -0.03 15.52
CA LYS A 54 -16.62 -1.06 15.55
C LYS A 54 -16.31 -2.19 16.55
N LEU A 55 -15.07 -2.67 16.60
CA LEU A 55 -14.68 -3.81 17.43
C LEU A 55 -14.32 -3.41 18.86
N GLY A 56 -13.66 -2.27 19.04
CA GLY A 56 -13.22 -1.76 20.34
C GLY A 56 -14.19 -0.78 21.01
N GLY A 57 -15.28 -0.39 20.34
CA GLY A 57 -16.27 0.53 20.89
C GLY A 57 -15.78 1.98 21.03
N PHE A 58 -14.66 2.33 20.40
CA PHE A 58 -14.09 3.67 20.45
C PHE A 58 -14.87 4.68 19.60
N GLY A 59 -14.68 5.97 19.90
CA GLY A 59 -15.27 7.06 19.12
C GLY A 59 -14.76 7.07 17.66
N LYS A 60 -15.67 6.91 16.70
CA LYS A 60 -15.36 6.78 15.25
C LYS A 60 -14.36 7.83 14.75
N THR A 61 -14.62 9.11 14.99
CA THR A 61 -13.77 10.20 14.49
C THR A 61 -12.36 10.12 15.07
N LYS A 62 -12.24 9.82 16.36
CA LYS A 62 -10.95 9.71 17.03
C LYS A 62 -10.17 8.51 16.49
N SER A 63 -10.80 7.35 16.37
CA SER A 63 -10.16 6.15 15.80
C SER A 63 -9.70 6.36 14.37
N ILE A 64 -10.52 6.99 13.52
CA ILE A 64 -10.14 7.31 12.14
C ILE A 64 -8.93 8.25 12.10
N LEU A 65 -8.99 9.38 12.81
CA LEU A 65 -7.88 10.35 12.78
C LEU A 65 -6.59 9.75 13.33
N THR A 66 -6.67 8.97 14.41
CA THR A 66 -5.53 8.29 15.00
C THR A 66 -4.95 7.24 14.05
N MET A 67 -5.77 6.44 13.39
CA MET A 67 -5.27 5.42 12.44
C MET A 67 -4.75 6.01 11.13
N ILE A 68 -5.30 7.12 10.64
CA ILE A 68 -4.68 7.87 9.54
C ILE A 68 -3.27 8.31 9.96
N ALA A 69 -3.12 8.95 11.12
CA ALA A 69 -1.81 9.37 11.60
C ALA A 69 -0.85 8.19 11.79
N ALA A 70 -1.33 7.09 12.36
CA ALA A 70 -0.57 5.86 12.57
C ALA A 70 -0.04 5.30 11.24
N ASN A 71 -0.90 5.24 10.22
CA ASN A 71 -0.56 4.69 8.91
C ASN A 71 0.47 5.54 8.15
N TYR A 72 0.39 6.87 8.25
CA TYR A 72 1.42 7.75 7.68
C TYR A 72 2.76 7.63 8.40
N VAL A 73 2.73 7.51 9.73
CA VAL A 73 3.94 7.28 10.52
C VAL A 73 4.53 5.91 10.17
N SER A 74 3.72 4.86 10.08
CA SER A 74 4.19 3.52 9.70
C SER A 74 4.78 3.50 8.30
N ALA A 75 4.24 4.27 7.35
CA ALA A 75 4.83 4.43 6.02
C ALA A 75 6.19 5.14 6.04
N LEU A 76 6.35 6.22 6.82
CA LEU A 76 7.62 6.97 6.92
C LEU A 76 8.73 6.14 7.56
N TRP A 77 8.42 5.50 8.69
CA TRP A 77 9.38 4.65 9.41
C TRP A 77 9.61 3.32 8.70
N GLY A 78 8.57 2.77 8.10
CA GLY A 78 8.61 1.58 7.24
C GLY A 78 9.53 1.77 6.05
N PHE A 79 9.47 2.90 5.35
CA PHE A 79 10.37 3.17 4.22
C PHE A 79 11.85 3.12 4.63
N ASN A 80 12.20 3.78 5.74
CA ASN A 80 13.58 3.81 6.23
C ASN A 80 14.07 2.43 6.69
N THR A 81 13.25 1.74 7.49
CA THR A 81 13.62 0.43 8.04
C THR A 81 13.65 -0.67 6.98
N LEU A 82 12.69 -0.69 6.07
CA LEU A 82 12.62 -1.64 4.97
C LEU A 82 13.77 -1.43 3.98
N GLY A 83 14.25 -0.20 3.79
CA GLY A 83 15.47 0.08 3.02
C GLY A 83 16.73 -0.58 3.61
N ILE A 84 16.90 -0.53 4.94
CA ILE A 84 18.02 -1.19 5.62
C ILE A 84 17.92 -2.72 5.46
N VAL A 85 16.73 -3.28 5.67
CA VAL A 85 16.48 -4.72 5.52
C VAL A 85 16.67 -5.15 4.06
N ALA A 86 16.24 -4.33 3.11
CA ALA A 86 16.39 -4.59 1.68
C ALA A 86 17.86 -4.72 1.25
N GLU A 87 18.77 -3.90 1.77
CA GLU A 87 20.19 -4.05 1.48
C GLU A 87 20.77 -5.34 2.06
N GLN A 88 20.33 -5.74 3.27
CA GLN A 88 20.74 -7.00 3.88
C GLN A 88 20.21 -8.23 3.12
N LEU A 89 18.95 -8.20 2.67
CA LEU A 89 18.37 -9.30 1.91
C LEU A 89 18.96 -9.39 0.50
N LYS A 90 19.36 -8.27 -0.10
CA LYS A 90 19.97 -8.24 -1.42
C LYS A 90 21.28 -9.01 -1.45
N SER A 91 22.14 -8.86 -0.44
CA SER A 91 23.41 -9.59 -0.37
C SER A 91 23.23 -11.11 -0.16
N VAL A 92 22.12 -11.52 0.45
CA VAL A 92 21.78 -12.93 0.71
C VAL A 92 21.14 -13.60 -0.50
N PHE A 93 20.15 -12.96 -1.13
CA PHE A 93 19.31 -13.62 -2.13
C PHE A 93 19.73 -13.38 -3.58
N LEU A 94 20.46 -12.30 -3.88
CA LEU A 94 20.80 -11.92 -5.25
C LEU A 94 22.24 -12.28 -5.67
N SER A 95 22.99 -12.99 -4.82
CA SER A 95 24.39 -13.33 -5.03
C SER A 95 24.61 -14.61 -5.87
N GLU A 96 23.68 -15.59 -5.84
CA GLU A 96 23.89 -16.89 -6.49
C GLU A 96 23.02 -17.14 -7.73
N ASP A 97 21.70 -16.95 -7.64
CA ASP A 97 20.76 -17.10 -8.77
C ASP A 97 19.82 -15.89 -8.83
N PRO A 98 20.05 -14.95 -9.77
CA PRO A 98 19.25 -13.73 -9.85
C PRO A 98 17.77 -13.99 -10.13
N LEU A 99 17.43 -15.03 -10.91
CA LEU A 99 16.05 -15.23 -11.36
C LEU A 99 15.16 -15.75 -10.23
N MET A 100 15.66 -16.74 -9.48
CA MET A 100 14.96 -17.25 -8.29
C MET A 100 15.14 -16.32 -7.09
N GLY A 101 16.32 -15.71 -6.95
CA GLY A 101 16.67 -14.76 -5.90
C GLY A 101 15.77 -13.55 -5.84
N VAL A 102 15.43 -12.94 -6.99
CA VAL A 102 14.49 -11.79 -7.06
C VAL A 102 13.12 -12.16 -6.47
N ARG A 103 12.63 -13.37 -6.71
CA ARG A 103 11.34 -13.82 -6.20
C ARG A 103 11.36 -13.96 -4.67
N TYR A 104 12.39 -14.60 -4.11
CA TYR A 104 12.54 -14.72 -2.66
C TYR A 104 12.79 -13.38 -1.98
N TYR A 105 13.59 -12.52 -2.62
CA TYR A 105 13.83 -11.15 -2.17
C TYR A 105 12.53 -10.36 -2.07
N PHE A 106 11.72 -10.38 -3.14
CA PHE A 106 10.45 -9.65 -3.19
C PHE A 106 9.46 -10.14 -2.13
N TYR A 107 9.27 -11.46 -1.97
CA TYR A 107 8.38 -11.98 -0.94
C TYR A 107 8.88 -11.71 0.47
N SER A 108 10.19 -11.75 0.70
CA SER A 108 10.78 -11.40 2.00
C SER A 108 10.49 -9.94 2.36
N LEU A 109 10.61 -9.03 1.41
CA LEU A 109 10.27 -7.61 1.62
C LEU A 109 8.78 -7.41 1.94
N ILE A 110 7.88 -8.10 1.24
CA ILE A 110 6.45 -8.06 1.55
C ILE A 110 6.19 -8.58 2.96
N ALA A 111 6.78 -9.72 3.33
CA ALA A 111 6.63 -10.28 4.66
C ALA A 111 7.08 -9.29 5.74
N VAL A 112 8.27 -8.70 5.57
CA VAL A 112 8.82 -7.70 6.49
C VAL A 112 7.91 -6.47 6.57
N ALA A 113 7.40 -5.96 5.44
CA ALA A 113 6.46 -4.85 5.42
C ALA A 113 5.20 -5.14 6.26
N ILE A 114 4.59 -6.32 6.06
CA ILE A 114 3.39 -6.76 6.79
C ILE A 114 3.64 -6.82 8.30
N PHE A 115 4.85 -7.19 8.74
CA PHE A 115 5.20 -7.20 10.17
C PHE A 115 5.51 -5.81 10.72
N LEU A 116 6.16 -4.95 9.94
CA LEU A 116 6.54 -3.61 10.38
C LEU A 116 5.33 -2.68 10.56
N THR A 117 4.32 -2.78 9.71
CA THR A 117 3.10 -1.97 9.79
C THR A 117 2.44 -2.04 11.17
N PRO A 118 2.03 -3.22 11.70
CA PRO A 118 1.43 -3.31 13.02
C PRO A 118 2.39 -2.95 14.15
N VAL A 119 3.70 -3.18 14.00
CA VAL A 119 4.70 -2.76 15.00
C VAL A 119 4.70 -1.24 15.18
N PHE A 120 4.65 -0.50 14.07
CA PHE A 120 4.62 0.97 14.12
C PHE A 120 3.25 1.54 14.47
N GLU A 121 2.17 0.83 14.15
CA GLU A 121 0.81 1.30 14.43
C GLU A 121 0.35 0.96 15.86
N TYR A 122 0.91 -0.08 16.48
CA TYR A 122 0.52 -0.53 17.82
C TYR A 122 0.52 0.56 18.91
N PRO A 123 1.51 1.49 18.99
CA PRO A 123 1.48 2.59 19.96
C PRO A 123 0.24 3.49 19.82
N PHE A 124 -0.27 3.68 18.60
CA PHE A 124 -1.46 4.50 18.35
C PHE A 124 -2.74 3.80 18.79
N VAL A 125 -2.81 2.48 18.59
CA VAL A 125 -3.91 1.66 19.10
C VAL A 125 -3.93 1.69 20.63
N LEU A 126 -2.77 1.56 21.27
CA LEU A 126 -2.66 1.71 22.73
C LEU A 126 -3.11 3.10 23.22
N PHE A 127 -2.72 4.15 22.50
CA PHE A 127 -3.16 5.52 22.80
C PHE A 127 -4.68 5.69 22.74
N LEU A 128 -5.36 5.00 21.81
CA LEU A 128 -6.82 4.94 21.75
C LEU A 128 -7.42 4.17 22.93
N CYS A 129 -6.80 3.07 23.36
CA CYS A 129 -7.29 2.28 24.48
C CYS A 129 -7.19 3.02 25.83
N TRP A 130 -6.20 3.89 25.99
CA TRP A 130 -5.95 4.61 27.25
C TRP A 130 -6.74 5.92 27.42
N ASN A 131 -7.43 6.41 26.38
CA ASN A 131 -8.22 7.65 26.42
C ASN A 131 -9.67 7.44 25.99
#